data_AF-A0A840WJX3-F1
#
_entry.id   AF-A0A840WJX3-F1
#
_cell.length_a   1.000
_cell.length_b   1.000
_cell.length_c   1.000
_cell.angle_alpha   90.00
_cell.angle_beta   90.00
_cell.angle_gamma   90.00
#
_symmetry.space_group_name_H-M   'P 1'
#
loop_
_entity.id
_entity.type
_entity.pdbx_description
1 polymer ?
#
loop_
_entity_poly.entity_id
_entity_poly.type
_entity_poly.pdbx_seq_one_letter_code
_entity_poly.pdbx_strand_id
1 'polypeptide(L)'
;MEHSGRRPDTAHLLRLARHLTDRDHRVLSLLRTHRVLTTPQIAQVAFTSHSRAVQRLRVLTGLGLVARFRPRRDRGSAPWHYVIDTIGAHVLAANDGTDVERSRVRQDRQLAVARSTHLEHRVGANGFFTALIAAARTGGRAELGEWLNATDTAERVDAHCGEWGIGLPHPDGYGHWAEGDRSVEFFLEWDTGTETHRQLTRKMERYADFTGAAVRAVPWVLFVFPTPRRETNARGALRRVEGVGRVPVATAHLSGAQDPNTAVWSPLSPSRGLDRVALIELVSVEVIV
;
A
#
# COMPACT_ATOMS: atom_id res chain seq x y z
N MET A 1 12.15 26.42 -8.24
CA MET A 1 11.49 27.56 -7.57
C MET A 1 11.82 27.41 -6.09
N GLU A 2 12.88 28.07 -5.64
CA GLU A 2 13.36 28.01 -4.25
C GLU A 2 12.35 28.69 -3.33
N HIS A 3 11.81 27.94 -2.37
CA HIS A 3 11.20 28.52 -1.18
C HIS A 3 12.19 28.33 -0.04
N SER A 4 12.86 29.44 0.30
CA SER A 4 13.76 29.62 1.44
C SER A 4 13.19 28.96 2.70
N GLY A 5 14.04 28.19 3.40
CA GLY A 5 13.71 27.41 4.60
C GLY A 5 13.41 28.27 5.84
N ARG A 6 12.52 29.24 5.73
CA ARG A 6 12.01 30.03 6.85
C ARG A 6 11.02 29.17 7.65
N ARG A 7 11.25 29.05 8.96
CA ARG A 7 10.30 28.39 9.88
C ARG A 7 8.92 29.08 9.74
N PRO A 8 7.85 28.33 9.42
CA PRO A 8 6.51 28.90 9.40
C PRO A 8 6.11 29.30 10.82
N ASP A 9 5.54 30.50 10.96
CA ASP A 9 5.04 31.03 12.24
C ASP A 9 3.94 30.11 12.82
N THR A 10 4.07 29.75 14.10
CA THR A 10 3.12 28.89 14.82
C THR A 10 1.69 29.46 14.78
N ALA A 11 1.51 30.78 14.87
CA ALA A 11 0.20 31.41 14.79
C ALA A 11 -0.42 31.31 13.38
N HIS A 12 0.42 31.28 12.33
CA HIS A 12 -0.02 31.00 10.97
C HIS A 12 -0.43 29.52 10.80
N LEU A 13 0.35 28.58 11.34
CA LEU A 13 0.03 27.14 11.30
C LEU A 13 -1.29 26.83 12.02
N LEU A 14 -1.52 27.40 13.20
CA LEU A 14 -2.77 27.21 13.95
C LEU A 14 -3.99 27.77 13.19
N ARG A 15 -3.84 28.91 12.50
CA ARG A 15 -4.90 29.45 11.62
C ARG A 15 -5.17 28.54 10.43
N LEU A 16 -4.13 28.02 9.78
CA LEU A 16 -4.28 27.06 8.69
C LEU A 16 -5.00 25.80 9.16
N ALA A 17 -4.59 25.22 10.30
CA ALA A 17 -5.19 24.02 10.87
C ALA A 17 -6.70 24.19 11.13
N ARG A 18 -7.13 25.36 11.62
CA ARG A 18 -8.57 25.67 11.84
C ARG A 18 -9.42 25.72 10.56
N HIS A 19 -8.80 25.85 9.39
CA HIS A 19 -9.50 25.87 8.09
C HIS A 19 -9.40 24.55 7.33
N LEU A 20 -8.68 23.56 7.88
CA LEU A 20 -8.63 22.22 7.32
C LEU A 20 -9.87 21.43 7.73
N THR A 21 -10.39 20.67 6.78
CA THR A 21 -11.48 19.73 7.02
C THR A 21 -10.91 18.40 7.48
N ASP A 22 -11.72 17.54 8.10
CA ASP A 22 -11.33 16.17 8.45
C ASP A 22 -10.82 15.39 7.23
N ARG A 23 -11.37 15.68 6.05
CA ARG A 23 -10.89 15.13 4.79
C ARG A 23 -9.45 15.54 4.49
N ASP A 24 -9.08 16.79 4.72
CA ASP A 24 -7.72 17.25 4.47
C ASP A 24 -6.74 16.60 5.45
N HIS A 25 -7.11 16.52 6.73
CA HIS A 25 -6.33 15.79 7.73
C HIS A 25 -6.13 14.32 7.34
N ARG A 26 -7.19 13.65 6.86
CA ARG A 26 -7.11 12.29 6.35
C ARG A 26 -6.13 12.18 5.16
N VAL A 27 -6.19 13.10 4.20
CA VAL A 27 -5.24 13.11 3.06
C VAL A 27 -3.81 13.30 3.53
N LEU A 28 -3.56 14.22 4.46
CA LEU A 28 -2.22 14.47 5.00
C LEU A 28 -1.69 13.26 5.77
N SER A 29 -2.52 12.65 6.62
CA SER A 29 -2.16 11.43 7.36
C SER A 29 -1.80 10.29 6.41
N LEU A 30 -2.63 10.02 5.39
CA LEU A 30 -2.34 9.01 4.37
C LEU A 30 -1.02 9.28 3.62
N LEU A 31 -0.73 10.53 3.27
CA LEU A 31 0.52 10.90 2.61
C LEU A 31 1.74 10.81 3.54
N ARG A 32 1.55 11.03 4.85
CA ARG A 32 2.60 10.84 5.85
C ARG A 32 2.95 9.35 5.96
N THR A 33 1.95 8.50 6.13
CA THR A 33 2.10 7.05 6.31
C THR A 33 2.56 6.38 5.02
N HIS A 34 1.82 6.54 3.92
CA HIS A 34 2.07 5.80 2.68
C HIS A 34 3.03 6.51 1.70
N ARG A 35 3.62 7.63 2.14
CA ARG A 35 4.65 8.46 1.47
C ARG A 35 4.23 9.15 0.18
N VAL A 36 3.55 8.47 -0.73
CA VAL A 36 3.16 8.98 -2.04
C VAL A 36 1.82 8.40 -2.48
N LEU A 37 0.92 9.27 -2.95
CA LEU A 37 -0.32 8.83 -3.59
C LEU A 37 -0.56 9.65 -4.86
N THR A 38 -1.21 9.04 -5.84
CA THR A 38 -1.60 9.72 -7.07
C THR A 38 -2.96 10.40 -6.94
N THR A 39 -3.30 11.31 -7.85
CA THR A 39 -4.64 11.93 -7.89
C THR A 39 -5.78 10.90 -7.88
N PRO A 40 -5.78 9.85 -8.72
CA PRO A 40 -6.83 8.82 -8.68
C PRO A 40 -6.93 8.11 -7.33
N GLN A 41 -5.79 7.75 -6.73
CA GLN A 41 -5.73 7.07 -5.44
C GLN A 41 -6.28 7.94 -4.31
N ILE A 42 -5.90 9.22 -4.26
CA ILE A 42 -6.45 10.17 -3.29
C ILE A 42 -7.96 10.35 -3.50
N ALA A 43 -8.41 10.41 -4.76
CA ALA A 43 -9.83 10.50 -5.07
C ALA A 43 -10.61 9.28 -4.53
N GLN A 44 -10.08 8.07 -4.75
CA GLN A 44 -10.66 6.80 -4.27
C GLN A 44 -10.85 6.78 -2.75
N VAL A 45 -9.86 7.25 -1.99
CA VAL A 45 -9.89 7.12 -0.51
C VAL A 45 -10.53 8.28 0.23
N ALA A 46 -10.56 9.49 -0.35
CA ALA A 46 -10.97 10.70 0.38
C ALA A 46 -12.12 11.49 -0.29
N PHE A 47 -12.50 11.21 -1.52
CA PHE A 47 -13.46 12.03 -2.27
C PHE A 47 -14.58 11.20 -2.90
N THR A 48 -15.71 11.85 -3.18
CA THR A 48 -16.84 11.27 -3.93
C THR A 48 -16.75 11.53 -5.43
N SER A 49 -15.84 12.41 -5.86
CA SER A 49 -15.65 12.78 -7.26
C SER A 49 -14.18 13.12 -7.52
N HIS A 50 -13.67 12.64 -8.65
CA HIS A 50 -12.32 12.95 -9.11
C HIS A 50 -12.10 14.46 -9.30
N SER A 51 -13.07 15.17 -9.86
CA SER A 51 -12.97 16.62 -10.09
C SER A 51 -12.83 17.40 -8.79
N ARG A 52 -13.58 17.02 -7.74
CA ARG A 52 -13.45 17.61 -6.40
C ARG A 52 -12.08 17.34 -5.78
N ALA A 53 -11.55 16.13 -5.96
CA ALA A 53 -10.21 15.78 -5.51
C ALA A 53 -9.15 16.68 -6.19
N VAL A 54 -9.21 16.84 -7.51
CA VAL A 54 -8.30 17.71 -8.27
C VAL A 54 -8.35 19.15 -7.77
N GLN A 55 -9.53 19.71 -7.58
CA GLN A 55 -9.69 21.09 -7.10
C GLN A 55 -9.11 21.25 -5.69
N ARG A 56 -9.46 20.36 -4.76
CA ARG A 56 -8.97 20.45 -3.38
C ARG A 56 -7.45 20.24 -3.30
N LEU A 57 -6.90 19.30 -4.06
CA LEU A 57 -5.46 19.07 -4.10
C LEU A 57 -4.67 20.26 -4.66
N ARG A 58 -5.23 21.05 -5.58
CA ARG A 58 -4.62 22.33 -6.01
C ARG A 58 -4.55 23.33 -4.86
N VAL A 59 -5.61 23.42 -4.05
CA VAL A 59 -5.65 24.29 -2.87
C VAL A 59 -4.61 23.83 -1.84
N LEU A 60 -4.58 22.54 -1.50
CA LEU A 60 -3.60 22.00 -0.55
C LEU A 60 -2.15 22.20 -1.01
N THR A 61 -1.89 22.10 -2.32
CA THR A 61 -0.57 22.44 -2.89
C THR A 61 -0.26 23.93 -2.78
N GLY A 62 -1.21 24.82 -3.08
CA GLY A 62 -1.02 26.26 -2.94
C GLY A 62 -0.75 26.72 -1.51
N LEU A 63 -1.26 25.97 -0.53
CA LEU A 63 -1.01 26.18 0.91
C LEU A 63 0.29 25.54 1.41
N GLY A 64 1.08 24.85 0.56
CA GLY A 64 2.31 24.15 0.96
C GLY A 64 2.08 22.96 1.90
N LEU A 65 0.84 22.43 1.95
CA LEU A 65 0.50 21.27 2.78
C LEU A 65 0.92 19.96 2.11
N VAL A 66 0.86 19.94 0.78
CA VAL A 66 1.31 18.81 -0.05
C VAL A 66 2.13 19.33 -1.23
N ALA A 67 3.19 18.62 -1.57
CA ALA A 67 3.97 18.86 -2.77
C ALA A 67 3.51 17.88 -3.85
N ARG A 68 3.67 18.26 -5.12
CA ARG A 68 3.29 17.40 -6.25
C ARG A 68 4.34 17.36 -7.33
N PHE A 69 4.45 16.23 -7.99
CA PHE A 69 5.32 16.03 -9.15
C PHE A 69 4.67 15.08 -10.16
N ARG A 70 5.25 15.01 -11.37
CA ARG A 70 4.89 14.05 -12.40
C ARG A 70 6.16 13.36 -12.90
N PRO A 71 6.27 12.03 -12.76
CA PRO A 71 7.30 11.28 -13.45
C PRO A 71 7.22 11.53 -14.96
N ARG A 72 8.39 11.58 -15.61
CA ARG A 72 8.45 11.63 -17.08
C ARG A 72 7.94 10.29 -17.62
N ARG A 73 7.14 10.35 -18.68
CA ARG A 73 6.69 9.19 -19.46
C ARG A 73 6.99 9.44 -20.93
N ASP A 74 7.31 8.36 -21.65
CA ASP A 74 7.59 8.43 -23.09
C ASP A 74 6.34 8.75 -23.90
N ARG A 75 5.14 8.41 -23.40
CA ARG A 75 3.84 8.73 -24.00
C ARG A 75 2.79 9.09 -22.95
N GLY A 76 1.91 10.04 -23.31
CA GLY A 76 0.81 10.50 -22.47
C GLY A 76 1.25 11.32 -21.25
N SER A 77 0.31 11.59 -20.34
CA SER A 77 0.59 12.29 -19.08
C SER A 77 0.44 11.34 -17.89
N ALA A 78 1.45 11.27 -17.03
CA ALA A 78 1.30 10.60 -15.74
C ALA A 78 0.33 11.40 -14.83
N PRO A 79 -0.45 10.72 -13.97
CA PRO A 79 -1.20 11.43 -12.94
C PRO A 79 -0.25 12.22 -12.04
N TRP A 80 -0.75 13.30 -11.43
CA TRP A 80 0.03 13.98 -10.39
C TRP A 80 0.24 13.03 -9.22
N HIS A 81 1.48 12.97 -8.76
CA HIS A 81 1.89 12.28 -7.53
C HIS A 81 2.01 13.32 -6.44
N TYR A 82 1.53 13.01 -5.25
CA TYR A 82 1.51 13.89 -4.10
C TYR A 82 2.30 13.27 -2.96
N VAL A 83 3.01 14.12 -2.24
CA VAL A 83 3.73 13.79 -1.01
C VAL A 83 3.41 14.86 0.03
N ILE A 84 3.55 14.54 1.32
CA ILE A 84 3.37 15.56 2.35
C ILE A 84 4.45 16.64 2.23
N ASP A 85 4.05 17.90 2.41
CA ASP A 85 4.96 19.04 2.41
C ASP A 85 5.15 19.63 3.80
N THR A 86 6.14 20.51 3.93
CA THR A 86 6.70 20.98 5.20
C THR A 86 5.62 21.57 6.11
N ILE A 87 4.70 22.37 5.57
CA ILE A 87 3.60 22.96 6.35
C ILE A 87 2.63 21.85 6.78
N GLY A 88 2.26 20.94 5.86
CA GLY A 88 1.35 19.84 6.18
C GLY A 88 1.93 18.90 7.25
N ALA A 89 3.23 18.70 7.20
CA ALA A 89 3.97 17.93 8.18
C ALA A 89 3.96 18.56 9.58
N HIS A 90 4.10 19.87 9.67
CA HIS A 90 3.97 20.59 10.95
C HIS A 90 2.54 20.62 11.47
N VAL A 91 1.55 20.74 10.57
CA VAL A 91 0.13 20.71 10.96
C VAL A 91 -0.24 19.35 11.58
N LEU A 92 0.20 18.23 10.99
CA LEU A 92 0.00 16.91 11.60
C LEU A 92 0.69 16.80 12.96
N ALA A 93 1.95 17.24 13.05
CA ALA A 93 2.72 17.15 14.28
C ALA A 93 2.03 17.91 15.44
N ALA A 94 1.55 19.12 15.16
CA ALA A 94 0.83 19.94 16.12
C ALA A 94 -0.49 19.29 16.57
N ASN A 95 -1.22 18.62 15.67
CA ASN A 95 -2.44 17.90 16.01
C ASN A 95 -2.17 16.66 16.88
N ASP A 96 -1.09 15.94 16.60
CA ASP A 96 -0.73 14.71 17.33
C ASP A 96 -0.03 15.01 18.68
N GLY A 97 0.18 16.29 19.02
CA GLY A 97 0.96 16.69 20.20
C GLY A 97 2.44 16.30 20.10
N THR A 98 2.95 16.03 18.90
CA THR A 98 4.32 15.59 18.66
C THR A 98 5.23 16.77 18.30
N ASP A 99 6.53 16.59 18.54
CA ASP A 99 7.51 17.66 18.32
C ASP A 99 7.57 18.09 16.85
N VAL A 100 7.16 19.34 16.62
CA VAL A 100 7.17 20.01 15.31
C VAL A 100 8.60 20.12 14.76
N GLU A 101 9.62 20.22 15.62
CA GLU A 101 11.02 20.32 15.18
C GLU A 101 11.55 19.02 14.57
N ARG A 102 11.08 17.86 15.08
CA ARG A 102 11.40 16.52 14.52
C ARG A 102 10.64 16.23 13.23
N SER A 103 9.55 16.95 12.98
CA SER A 103 8.63 16.71 11.86
C SER A 103 9.06 17.35 10.55
N ARG A 104 10.28 17.90 10.47
CA ARG A 104 10.87 18.45 9.24
C ARG A 104 10.89 17.40 8.14
N VAL A 105 10.01 17.57 7.16
CA VAL A 105 10.16 16.93 5.85
C VAL A 105 11.30 17.66 5.16
N ARG A 106 12.50 17.06 5.19
CA ARG A 106 13.59 17.55 4.33
C ARG A 106 13.11 17.49 2.89
N GLN A 107 13.17 18.61 2.15
CA GLN A 107 12.86 18.65 0.72
C GLN A 107 13.65 17.59 -0.07
N ASP A 108 14.86 17.25 0.39
CA ASP A 108 15.65 16.13 -0.14
C ASP A 108 14.89 14.80 -0.14
N ARG A 109 14.06 14.53 0.88
CA ARG A 109 13.24 13.31 0.96
C ARG A 109 12.09 13.33 -0.05
N GLN A 110 11.51 14.48 -0.36
CA GLN A 110 10.48 14.61 -1.40
C GLN A 110 11.08 14.39 -2.79
N LEU A 111 12.25 14.97 -3.06
CA LEU A 111 13.01 14.75 -4.29
C LEU A 111 13.49 13.30 -4.42
N ALA A 112 13.89 12.67 -3.30
CA ALA A 112 14.27 11.27 -3.27
C ALA A 112 13.10 10.34 -3.62
N VAL A 113 11.87 10.64 -3.18
CA VAL A 113 10.67 9.88 -3.58
C VAL A 113 10.42 10.00 -5.08
N ALA A 114 10.51 11.22 -5.62
CA ALA A 114 10.28 11.47 -7.05
C ALA A 114 11.32 10.79 -7.97
N ARG A 115 12.54 10.56 -7.46
CA ARG A 115 13.65 9.89 -8.17
C ARG A 115 13.87 8.44 -7.74
N SER A 116 13.00 7.91 -6.88
CA SER A 116 13.16 6.57 -6.33
C SER A 116 12.89 5.52 -7.41
N THR A 117 13.79 4.56 -7.54
CA THR A 117 13.58 3.33 -8.32
C THR A 117 12.38 2.52 -7.81
N HIS A 118 11.97 2.72 -6.56
CA HIS A 118 10.81 2.06 -5.94
C HIS A 118 9.51 2.86 -6.07
N LEU A 119 9.49 3.97 -6.82
CA LEU A 119 8.28 4.79 -6.94
C LEU A 119 7.13 4.00 -7.58
N GLU A 120 7.38 3.35 -8.72
CA GLU A 120 6.36 2.58 -9.44
C GLU A 120 5.79 1.47 -8.57
N HIS A 121 6.68 0.75 -7.88
CA HIS A 121 6.35 -0.29 -6.92
C HIS A 121 5.43 0.22 -5.80
N ARG A 122 5.82 1.31 -5.12
CA ARG A 122 5.03 1.91 -4.04
C ARG A 122 3.70 2.45 -4.54
N VAL A 123 3.67 3.07 -5.71
CA VAL A 123 2.42 3.57 -6.31
C VAL A 123 1.49 2.41 -6.66
N GLY A 124 2.02 1.30 -7.18
CA GLY A 124 1.25 0.08 -7.46
C GLY A 124 0.65 -0.54 -6.20
N ALA A 125 1.49 -0.79 -5.19
CA ALA A 125 1.05 -1.30 -3.89
C ALA A 125 0.00 -0.38 -3.24
N ASN A 126 0.22 0.93 -3.20
CA ASN A 126 -0.78 1.86 -2.69
C ASN A 126 -2.07 1.85 -3.53
N GLY A 127 -1.94 1.66 -4.85
CA GLY A 127 -3.05 1.50 -5.78
C GLY A 127 -3.96 0.32 -5.41
N PHE A 128 -3.37 -0.81 -5.04
CA PHE A 128 -4.08 -1.99 -4.56
C PHE A 128 -5.00 -1.66 -3.37
N PHE A 129 -4.46 -1.08 -2.30
CA PHE A 129 -5.23 -0.78 -1.09
C PHE A 129 -6.28 0.33 -1.33
N THR A 130 -5.94 1.36 -2.11
CA THR A 130 -6.90 2.42 -2.45
C THR A 130 -8.08 1.91 -3.29
N ALA A 131 -7.87 0.89 -4.13
CA ALA A 131 -8.94 0.21 -4.85
C ALA A 131 -9.85 -0.59 -3.91
N LEU A 132 -9.30 -1.31 -2.91
CA LEU A 132 -10.11 -1.97 -1.88
C LEU A 132 -10.97 -0.97 -1.09
N ILE A 133 -10.40 0.17 -0.69
CA ILE A 133 -11.17 1.24 -0.02
C ILE A 133 -12.29 1.78 -0.92
N ALA A 134 -12.03 1.91 -2.23
CA ALA A 134 -13.06 2.35 -3.17
C ALA A 134 -14.19 1.33 -3.31
N ALA A 135 -13.86 0.04 -3.42
CA ALA A 135 -14.83 -1.05 -3.50
C ALA A 135 -15.68 -1.18 -2.23
N ALA A 136 -15.07 -1.01 -1.05
CA ALA A 136 -15.76 -0.99 0.24
C ALA A 136 -16.88 0.07 0.28
N ARG A 137 -16.63 1.25 -0.30
CA ARG A 137 -17.58 2.37 -0.30
C ARG A 137 -18.80 2.15 -1.20
N THR A 138 -18.74 1.24 -2.18
CA THR A 138 -19.86 0.95 -3.08
C THR A 138 -20.68 -0.26 -2.62
N GLY A 139 -20.05 -1.23 -1.95
CA GLY A 139 -20.68 -2.52 -1.58
C GLY A 139 -21.43 -2.54 -0.24
N GLY A 140 -21.26 -1.54 0.63
CA GLY A 140 -22.05 -1.35 1.86
C GLY A 140 -21.86 -2.38 2.99
N ARG A 141 -21.17 -3.49 2.75
CA ARG A 141 -20.86 -4.54 3.75
C ARG A 141 -19.39 -4.93 3.80
N ALA A 142 -18.54 -4.20 3.07
CA ALA A 142 -17.13 -4.48 2.93
C ALA A 142 -16.31 -3.34 3.51
N GLU A 143 -15.17 -3.65 4.14
CA GLU A 143 -14.24 -2.67 4.65
C GLU A 143 -12.79 -3.16 4.60
N LEU A 144 -11.88 -2.20 4.37
CA LEU A 144 -10.46 -2.40 4.66
C LEU A 144 -10.22 -1.87 6.08
N GLY A 145 -10.30 -2.77 7.06
CA GLY A 145 -10.20 -2.43 8.49
C GLY A 145 -8.80 -1.98 8.90
N GLU A 146 -7.76 -2.49 8.23
CA GLU A 146 -6.38 -2.05 8.44
C GLU A 146 -5.60 -1.99 7.13
N TRP A 147 -4.72 -1.00 7.01
CA TRP A 147 -3.74 -0.87 5.94
C TRP A 147 -2.39 -0.39 6.49
N LEU A 148 -1.38 -1.25 6.43
CA LEU A 148 0.00 -0.88 6.69
C LEU A 148 0.81 -0.74 5.40
N ASN A 149 1.72 0.23 5.39
CA ASN A 149 2.74 0.32 4.35
C ASN A 149 3.85 -0.74 4.58
N ALA A 150 4.77 -0.91 3.61
CA ALA A 150 5.88 -1.85 3.70
C ALA A 150 6.76 -1.70 4.96
N THR A 151 7.08 -0.47 5.37
CA THR A 151 7.90 -0.20 6.56
C THR A 151 7.17 -0.62 7.83
N ASP A 152 5.94 -0.16 8.03
CA ASP A 152 5.17 -0.48 9.24
C ASP A 152 4.85 -1.99 9.30
N THR A 153 4.64 -2.63 8.14
CA THR A 153 4.45 -4.08 8.04
C THR A 153 5.71 -4.83 8.49
N ALA A 154 6.88 -4.37 8.06
CA ALA A 154 8.14 -4.98 8.44
C ALA A 154 8.43 -4.84 9.93
N GLU A 155 8.16 -3.66 10.51
CA GLU A 155 8.29 -3.44 11.94
C GLU A 155 7.36 -4.37 12.73
N ARG A 156 6.14 -4.61 12.23
CA ARG A 156 5.21 -5.57 12.84
C ARG A 156 5.72 -7.01 12.75
N VAL A 157 6.25 -7.42 11.60
CA VAL A 157 6.83 -8.76 11.41
C VAL A 157 8.05 -8.96 12.31
N ASP A 158 8.92 -7.95 12.39
CA ASP A 158 10.11 -7.95 13.25
C ASP A 158 9.74 -8.04 14.73
N ALA A 159 8.80 -7.22 15.20
CA ALA A 159 8.32 -7.27 16.58
C ALA A 159 7.71 -8.63 16.97
N HIS A 160 7.17 -9.38 16.00
CA HIS A 160 6.61 -10.71 16.25
C HIS A 160 7.67 -11.81 16.30
N CYS A 161 8.82 -11.61 15.65
CA CYS A 161 9.78 -12.67 15.35
C CYS A 161 11.24 -12.32 15.70
N GLY A 162 11.50 -11.18 16.33
CA GLY A 162 12.84 -10.58 16.49
C GLY A 162 13.88 -11.44 17.21
N GLU A 163 13.46 -12.53 17.88
CA GLU A 163 14.35 -13.48 18.56
C GLU A 163 14.58 -14.78 17.78
N TRP A 164 13.92 -14.97 16.62
CA TRP A 164 13.89 -16.26 15.93
C TRP A 164 15.12 -16.52 15.07
N GLY A 165 15.97 -15.51 14.81
CA GLY A 165 17.20 -15.66 14.02
C GLY A 165 16.97 -16.04 12.55
N ILE A 166 15.72 -15.99 12.06
CA ILE A 166 15.36 -16.33 10.68
C ILE A 166 15.34 -15.09 9.78
N GLY A 167 15.46 -15.31 8.47
CA GLY A 167 15.28 -14.24 7.49
C GLY A 167 13.80 -13.87 7.36
N LEU A 168 13.37 -12.77 7.99
CA LEU A 168 11.97 -12.34 7.94
C LEU A 168 11.55 -11.86 6.55
N PRO A 169 10.26 -12.07 6.17
CA PRO A 169 9.70 -11.49 4.97
C PRO A 169 9.59 -9.97 5.11
N HIS A 170 9.63 -9.27 3.99
CA HIS A 170 9.48 -7.81 3.93
C HIS A 170 8.38 -7.45 2.92
N PRO A 171 7.11 -7.62 3.30
CA PRO A 171 5.98 -7.39 2.41
C PRO A 171 5.86 -5.92 2.00
N ASP A 172 5.20 -5.68 0.87
CA ASP A 172 4.94 -4.34 0.35
C ASP A 172 3.79 -3.61 1.07
N GLY A 173 3.03 -4.37 1.85
CA GLY A 173 2.03 -3.88 2.78
C GLY A 173 1.31 -5.03 3.46
N TYR A 174 0.47 -4.66 4.42
CA TYR A 174 -0.44 -5.57 5.11
C TYR A 174 -1.85 -4.99 5.07
N GLY A 175 -2.84 -5.87 4.94
CA GLY A 175 -4.24 -5.49 5.01
C GLY A 175 -5.10 -6.48 5.77
N HIS A 176 -6.15 -5.95 6.38
CA HIS A 176 -7.27 -6.72 6.92
C HIS A 176 -8.53 -6.32 6.15
N TRP A 177 -9.01 -7.21 5.29
CA TRP A 177 -10.23 -7.03 4.50
C TRP A 177 -11.39 -7.80 5.11
N ALA A 178 -12.51 -7.15 5.35
CA ALA A 178 -13.71 -7.76 5.91
C ALA A 178 -14.91 -7.60 4.99
N GLU A 179 -15.74 -8.63 4.88
CA GLU A 179 -17.06 -8.56 4.26
C GLU A 179 -18.09 -9.34 5.10
N GLY A 180 -19.04 -8.63 5.70
CA GLY A 180 -19.98 -9.23 6.64
C GLY A 180 -19.28 -9.75 7.90
N ASP A 181 -19.40 -11.05 8.18
CA ASP A 181 -18.81 -11.75 9.34
C ASP A 181 -17.47 -12.44 9.01
N ARG A 182 -17.02 -12.35 7.76
CA ARG A 182 -15.76 -12.94 7.31
C ARG A 182 -14.68 -11.85 7.21
N SER A 183 -13.45 -12.23 7.47
CA SER A 183 -12.29 -11.37 7.20
C SER A 183 -11.06 -12.16 6.77
N VAL A 184 -10.23 -11.53 5.95
CA VAL A 184 -8.96 -12.06 5.48
C VAL A 184 -7.85 -11.07 5.82
N GLU A 185 -6.85 -11.55 6.55
CA GLU A 185 -5.58 -10.86 6.75
C GLU A 185 -4.62 -11.27 5.65
N PHE A 186 -3.88 -10.31 5.12
CA PHE A 186 -2.92 -10.59 4.06
C PHE A 186 -1.70 -9.68 4.08
N PHE A 187 -0.57 -10.25 3.66
CA PHE A 187 0.61 -9.56 3.15
C PHE A 187 0.48 -9.38 1.64
N LEU A 188 0.88 -8.21 1.14
CA LEU A 188 0.93 -7.89 -0.29
C LEU A 188 2.37 -7.96 -0.81
N GLU A 189 2.54 -8.60 -1.96
CA GLU A 189 3.75 -8.56 -2.79
C GLU A 189 3.35 -8.05 -4.17
N TRP A 190 3.81 -6.85 -4.52
CA TRP A 190 3.48 -6.19 -5.78
C TRP A 190 4.66 -6.32 -6.76
N ASP A 191 4.50 -7.06 -7.86
CA ASP A 191 5.55 -7.22 -8.86
C ASP A 191 5.41 -6.14 -9.96
N THR A 192 6.49 -5.40 -10.22
CA THR A 192 6.58 -4.45 -11.36
C THR A 192 7.08 -5.10 -12.64
N GLY A 193 7.31 -6.42 -12.65
CA GLY A 193 7.84 -7.18 -13.79
C GLY A 193 9.36 -7.21 -13.87
N THR A 194 10.06 -6.49 -13.00
CA THR A 194 11.53 -6.37 -13.04
C THR A 194 12.26 -7.40 -12.19
N GLU A 195 11.57 -8.08 -11.26
CA GLU A 195 12.19 -9.06 -10.38
C GLU A 195 12.54 -10.35 -11.12
N THR A 196 13.68 -10.94 -10.81
CA THR A 196 14.04 -12.28 -11.33
C THR A 196 13.25 -13.38 -10.60
N HIS A 197 13.08 -14.54 -11.23
CA HIS A 197 12.47 -15.69 -10.53
C HIS A 197 13.24 -16.09 -9.26
N ARG A 198 14.57 -15.90 -9.25
CA ARG A 198 15.42 -16.17 -8.08
C ARG A 198 15.08 -15.25 -6.89
N GLN A 199 14.78 -13.98 -7.15
CA GLN A 199 14.36 -13.06 -6.09
C GLN A 199 12.97 -13.44 -5.56
N LEU A 200 12.06 -13.81 -6.46
CA LEU A 200 10.73 -14.27 -6.09
C LEU A 200 10.77 -15.55 -5.24
N THR A 201 11.58 -16.55 -5.62
CA THR A 201 11.73 -17.77 -4.81
C THR A 201 12.35 -17.48 -3.45
N ARG A 202 13.34 -16.57 -3.37
CA ARG A 202 13.92 -16.14 -2.10
C ARG A 202 12.92 -15.43 -1.19
N LYS A 203 12.01 -14.63 -1.75
CA LYS A 203 10.90 -14.04 -0.97
C LYS A 203 10.02 -15.15 -0.41
N MET A 204 9.68 -16.12 -1.23
CA MET A 204 8.85 -17.27 -0.82
C MET A 204 9.54 -18.14 0.23
N GLU A 205 10.84 -18.37 0.14
CA GLU A 205 11.63 -19.08 1.17
C GLU A 205 11.47 -18.40 2.54
N ARG A 206 11.55 -17.07 2.61
CA ARG A 206 11.34 -16.31 3.85
C ARG A 206 9.93 -16.46 4.42
N TYR A 207 8.91 -16.52 3.56
CA TYR A 207 7.54 -16.77 4.01
C TYR A 207 7.35 -18.21 4.48
N ALA A 208 8.01 -19.19 3.85
CA ALA A 208 7.99 -20.58 4.29
C ALA A 208 8.66 -20.73 5.66
N ASP A 209 9.83 -20.12 5.85
CA ASP A 209 10.52 -20.07 7.14
C ASP A 209 9.67 -19.40 8.22
N PHE A 210 9.09 -18.22 7.90
CA PHE A 210 8.20 -17.48 8.78
C PHE A 210 6.97 -18.32 9.18
N THR A 211 6.35 -19.01 8.23
CA THR A 211 5.18 -19.85 8.47
C THR A 211 5.55 -21.08 9.30
N GLY A 212 6.71 -21.68 9.05
CA GLY A 212 7.20 -22.83 9.80
C GLY A 212 7.51 -22.53 11.26
N ALA A 213 7.87 -21.28 11.58
CA ALA A 213 8.15 -20.83 12.94
C ALA A 213 6.90 -20.24 13.65
N ALA A 214 5.82 -19.96 12.93
CA ALA A 214 4.64 -19.31 13.47
C ALA A 214 3.84 -20.22 14.42
N VAL A 215 3.48 -19.67 15.59
CA VAL A 215 2.65 -20.34 16.61
C VAL A 215 1.14 -20.10 16.38
N ARG A 216 0.80 -19.20 15.46
CA ARG A 216 -0.57 -18.82 15.09
C ARG A 216 -0.73 -18.89 13.58
N ALA A 217 -1.98 -18.85 13.12
CA ALA A 217 -2.28 -18.71 11.70
C ALA A 217 -1.59 -17.46 11.14
N VAL A 218 -0.92 -17.62 9.99
CA VAL A 218 -0.24 -16.51 9.30
C VAL A 218 -1.19 -15.86 8.28
N PRO A 219 -1.05 -14.55 8.01
CA PRO A 219 -1.78 -13.89 6.94
C PRO A 219 -1.53 -14.53 5.56
N TRP A 220 -2.50 -14.41 4.65
CA TRP A 220 -2.32 -14.78 3.25
C TRP A 220 -1.20 -13.98 2.57
N VAL A 221 -0.40 -14.59 1.71
CA VAL A 221 0.56 -13.89 0.87
C VAL A 221 -0.04 -13.70 -0.52
N LEU A 222 -0.35 -12.46 -0.86
CA LEU A 222 -0.95 -12.09 -2.14
C LEU A 222 0.11 -11.54 -3.08
N PHE A 223 0.44 -12.31 -4.12
CA PHE A 223 1.31 -11.83 -5.19
C PHE A 223 0.49 -11.24 -6.34
N VAL A 224 0.73 -9.97 -6.66
CA VAL A 224 0.11 -9.31 -7.81
C VAL A 224 1.16 -9.10 -8.90
N PHE A 225 0.88 -9.61 -10.09
CA PHE A 225 1.77 -9.54 -11.25
C PHE A 225 1.25 -8.61 -12.34
N PRO A 226 2.15 -8.01 -13.15
CA PRO A 226 1.75 -7.05 -14.17
C PRO A 226 1.11 -7.71 -15.39
N THR A 227 1.34 -9.01 -15.62
CA THR A 227 0.81 -9.73 -16.79
C THR A 227 0.42 -11.17 -16.45
N PRO A 228 -0.54 -11.78 -17.18
CA PRO A 228 -0.89 -13.20 -17.02
C PRO A 228 0.29 -14.15 -17.25
N ARG A 229 1.15 -13.83 -18.23
CA ARG A 229 2.36 -14.62 -18.53
C ARG A 229 3.35 -14.59 -17.36
N ARG A 230 3.54 -13.42 -16.75
CA ARG A 230 4.39 -13.27 -15.57
C ARG A 230 3.83 -14.04 -14.39
N GLU A 231 2.52 -13.93 -14.12
CA GLU A 231 1.82 -14.71 -13.09
C GLU A 231 2.03 -16.23 -13.29
N THR A 232 1.81 -16.73 -14.51
CA THR A 232 1.95 -18.18 -14.82
C THR A 232 3.36 -18.69 -14.53
N ASN A 233 4.39 -17.97 -15.02
CA ASN A 233 5.78 -18.34 -14.81
C ASN A 233 6.17 -18.26 -13.33
N ALA A 234 5.73 -17.21 -12.64
CA ALA A 234 5.95 -16.99 -11.22
C ALA A 234 5.33 -18.13 -10.39
N ARG A 235 4.07 -18.50 -10.64
CA ARG A 235 3.41 -19.64 -9.98
C ARG A 235 4.21 -20.93 -10.14
N GLY A 236 4.74 -21.20 -11.34
CA GLY A 236 5.61 -22.34 -11.59
C GLY A 236 6.90 -22.33 -10.77
N ALA A 237 7.49 -21.15 -10.54
CA ALA A 237 8.68 -21.00 -9.69
C ALA A 237 8.34 -21.14 -8.20
N LEU A 238 7.29 -20.47 -7.72
CA LEU A 238 6.83 -20.50 -6.33
C LEU A 238 6.52 -21.93 -5.87
N ARG A 239 5.86 -22.74 -6.70
CA ARG A 239 5.53 -24.15 -6.38
C ARG A 239 6.74 -25.05 -6.17
N ARG A 240 7.93 -24.65 -6.60
CA ARG A 240 9.17 -25.42 -6.41
C ARG A 240 9.88 -25.09 -5.10
N VAL A 241 9.43 -24.07 -4.38
CA VAL A 241 10.00 -23.68 -3.10
C VAL A 241 9.56 -24.69 -2.04
N GLU A 242 10.52 -25.20 -1.29
CA GLU A 242 10.27 -26.13 -0.19
C GLU A 242 9.38 -25.46 0.88
N GLY A 243 8.45 -26.22 1.46
CA GLY A 243 7.53 -25.70 2.48
C GLY A 243 6.39 -24.82 1.95
N VAL A 244 6.35 -24.46 0.66
CA VAL A 244 5.31 -23.57 0.09
C VAL A 244 3.88 -24.07 0.30
N GLY A 245 3.67 -25.39 0.39
CA GLY A 245 2.34 -25.98 0.63
C GLY A 245 1.70 -25.59 1.97
N ARG A 246 2.52 -25.15 2.94
CA ARG A 246 2.08 -24.66 4.25
C ARG A 246 1.75 -23.18 4.26
N VAL A 247 2.20 -22.44 3.24
CA VAL A 247 1.98 -20.99 3.18
C VAL A 247 0.66 -20.71 2.45
N PRO A 248 -0.26 -19.94 3.05
CA PRO A 248 -1.47 -19.48 2.37
C PRO A 248 -1.11 -18.48 1.26
N VAL A 249 -0.95 -18.93 0.01
CA VAL A 249 -0.56 -18.05 -1.10
C VAL A 249 -1.66 -17.98 -2.15
N ALA A 250 -1.95 -16.77 -2.62
CA ALA A 250 -2.76 -16.55 -3.82
C ALA A 250 -2.07 -15.57 -4.76
N THR A 251 -2.30 -15.74 -6.06
CA THR A 251 -1.74 -14.87 -7.09
C THR A 251 -2.84 -14.22 -7.92
N ALA A 252 -2.59 -13.02 -8.41
CA ALA A 252 -3.42 -12.39 -9.41
C ALA A 252 -2.54 -11.67 -10.43
N HIS A 253 -3.09 -11.40 -11.61
CA HIS A 253 -2.68 -10.27 -12.42
C HIS A 253 -3.82 -9.25 -12.40
N LEU A 254 -3.50 -8.00 -12.13
CA LEU A 254 -4.49 -6.92 -12.13
C LEU A 254 -4.23 -6.01 -13.33
N SER A 255 -5.11 -6.06 -14.32
CA SER A 255 -5.21 -5.02 -15.32
C SER A 255 -5.96 -3.82 -14.74
N GLY A 256 -5.67 -2.60 -15.22
CA GLY A 256 -6.04 -1.35 -14.52
C GLY A 256 -7.53 -1.07 -14.25
N ALA A 257 -8.45 -1.93 -14.67
CA ALA A 257 -9.89 -1.83 -14.38
C ALA A 257 -10.41 -2.93 -13.44
N GLN A 258 -9.58 -3.89 -13.03
CA GLN A 258 -10.01 -5.00 -12.16
C GLN A 258 -9.88 -4.60 -10.69
N ASP A 259 -10.98 -4.77 -9.96
CA ASP A 259 -10.99 -4.52 -8.53
C ASP A 259 -10.42 -5.73 -7.75
N PRO A 260 -9.48 -5.51 -6.83
CA PRO A 260 -8.79 -6.59 -6.12
C PRO A 260 -9.68 -7.40 -5.16
N ASN A 261 -10.88 -6.94 -4.81
CA ASN A 261 -11.80 -7.74 -3.98
C ASN A 261 -12.57 -8.81 -4.78
N THR A 262 -12.59 -8.70 -6.12
CA THR A 262 -13.38 -9.58 -7.00
C THR A 262 -12.69 -10.91 -7.27
N ALA A 263 -13.31 -11.78 -8.08
CA ALA A 263 -12.84 -13.13 -8.42
C ALA A 263 -11.60 -13.14 -9.34
N VAL A 264 -10.48 -12.62 -8.83
CA VAL A 264 -9.20 -12.49 -9.54
C VAL A 264 -8.09 -13.33 -8.91
N TRP A 265 -8.30 -13.89 -7.72
CA TRP A 265 -7.25 -14.58 -6.97
C TRP A 265 -7.21 -16.05 -7.29
N SER A 266 -6.05 -16.55 -7.70
CA SER A 266 -5.81 -17.97 -7.88
C SER A 266 -4.94 -18.49 -6.72
N PRO A 267 -5.50 -19.27 -5.77
CA PRO A 267 -4.71 -19.90 -4.72
C PRO A 267 -3.61 -20.81 -5.30
N LEU A 268 -2.47 -20.94 -4.64
CA LEU A 268 -1.44 -21.92 -5.04
C LEU A 268 -1.83 -23.35 -4.66
N SER A 269 -2.51 -23.51 -3.53
CA SER A 269 -3.13 -24.76 -3.07
C SER A 269 -4.40 -25.09 -3.87
N PRO A 270 -4.84 -26.36 -3.94
CA PRO A 270 -6.05 -26.73 -4.65
C PRO A 270 -7.28 -26.03 -4.07
N SER A 271 -7.98 -25.23 -4.87
CA SER A 271 -9.31 -24.71 -4.57
C SER A 271 -10.38 -25.73 -5.02
N ARG A 272 -11.52 -25.81 -4.32
CA ARG A 272 -12.64 -26.72 -4.62
C ARG A 272 -13.36 -26.38 -5.95
N GLY A 273 -12.67 -26.50 -7.08
CA GLY A 273 -13.24 -26.38 -8.43
C GLY A 273 -13.35 -24.98 -9.02
N LEU A 274 -12.80 -23.93 -8.38
CA LEU A 274 -12.76 -22.55 -8.90
C LEU A 274 -11.33 -22.15 -9.28
N ASP A 275 -11.11 -21.74 -10.53
CA ASP A 275 -9.79 -21.28 -11.02
C ASP A 275 -9.33 -19.97 -10.37
N ARG A 276 -10.29 -19.08 -10.08
CA ARG A 276 -10.11 -17.83 -9.35
C ARG A 276 -11.28 -17.58 -8.41
N VAL A 277 -10.97 -16.99 -7.25
CA VAL A 277 -11.91 -16.70 -6.16
C VAL A 277 -11.85 -15.23 -5.76
N ALA A 278 -12.90 -14.74 -5.13
CA ALA A 278 -12.92 -13.39 -4.55
C ALA A 278 -11.94 -13.29 -3.37
N LEU A 279 -11.50 -12.08 -3.02
CA LEU A 279 -10.55 -11.88 -1.93
C LEU A 279 -11.09 -12.48 -0.62
N ILE A 280 -12.37 -12.24 -0.33
CA ILE A 280 -13.00 -12.77 0.87
C ILE A 280 -13.14 -14.30 0.88
N GLU A 281 -13.20 -14.94 -0.30
CA GLU A 281 -13.39 -16.38 -0.43
C GLU A 281 -12.11 -17.18 -0.11
N LEU A 282 -10.95 -16.50 -0.01
CA LEU A 282 -9.71 -17.13 0.43
C LEU A 282 -9.83 -17.78 1.81
N VAL A 283 -10.69 -17.27 2.70
CA VAL A 283 -10.91 -17.88 4.02
C VAL A 283 -11.53 -19.28 3.96
N SER A 284 -12.12 -19.64 2.82
CA SER A 284 -12.72 -20.95 2.58
C SER A 284 -11.79 -21.90 1.83
N VAL A 285 -10.57 -21.46 1.50
CA VAL A 285 -9.55 -22.29 0.84
C VAL A 285 -8.74 -23.01 1.89
N GLU A 286 -8.70 -24.34 1.80
CA GLU A 286 -7.89 -25.17 2.69
C GLU A 286 -6.40 -25.02 2.36
N VAL A 287 -5.60 -24.78 3.40
CA VAL A 287 -4.14 -24.74 3.35
C VAL A 287 -3.64 -25.95 4.09
N ILE A 288 -2.71 -26.70 3.50
CA ILE A 288 -2.18 -27.91 4.11
C ILE A 288 -1.22 -27.47 5.22
N VAL A 289 -1.69 -27.50 6.47
CA VAL A 289 -0.88 -27.19 7.66
C VAL A 289 0.02 -28.37 8.02
#